data_AF-A0A183VB69-F1
#
_entry.id   AF-A0A183VB69-F1
#
_cell.length_a   1.000
_cell.length_b   1.000
_cell.length_c   1.000
_cell.angle_alpha   90.00
_cell.angle_beta   90.00
_cell.angle_gamma   90.00
#
_symmetry.space_group_name_H-M   'P 1'
#
loop_
_entity.id
_entity.type
_entity.pdbx_description
1 polymer ?
#
loop_
_entity_poly.entity_id
_entity_poly.type
_entity_poly.pdbx_seq_one_letter_code
_entity_poly.pdbx_strand_id
1 'polypeptide(L)'
;MEATQKRMKTAVDAMIDEIDRKYLRDVQKKMFVCSSKCCDDKSLSREDVESCVDRCNTTMKGAQMTLEKELGELQVHLRSSILLDMRIVKV
;
A
#
# COMPACT_ATOMS: atom_id res chain seq x y z
N MET A 1 15.65 7.77 23.37
CA MET A 1 14.45 8.13 22.57
C MET A 1 14.56 7.65 21.12
N GLU A 2 15.66 7.91 20.40
CA GLU A 2 15.75 7.55 18.97
C GLU A 2 15.84 6.05 18.67
N ALA A 3 16.51 5.25 19.52
CA ALA A 3 16.78 3.84 19.22
C ALA A 3 15.50 3.00 19.11
N THR A 4 14.52 3.20 20.01
CA THR A 4 13.24 2.47 19.99
C THR A 4 12.38 2.88 18.80
N GLN A 5 12.28 4.18 18.52
CA GLN A 5 11.55 4.69 17.36
C GLN A 5 12.18 4.22 16.03
N LYS A 6 13.52 4.19 15.96
CA LYS A 6 14.26 3.71 14.80
C LYS A 6 14.05 2.21 14.56
N ARG A 7 14.14 1.38 15.61
CA ARG A 7 13.86 -0.07 15.52
C ARG A 7 12.43 -0.34 15.05
N MET A 8 11.48 0.42 15.55
CA MET A 8 10.07 0.30 15.17
C MET A 8 9.85 0.68 13.71
N LYS A 9 10.45 1.79 13.24
CA LYS A 9 10.40 2.18 11.83
C LYS A 9 10.99 1.08 10.94
N THR A 10 12.14 0.52 11.29
CA THR A 10 12.75 -0.59 10.54
C THR A 10 11.87 -1.83 10.49
N ALA A 11 11.16 -2.17 11.57
CA ALA A 11 10.23 -3.29 11.58
C ALA A 11 8.99 -3.05 10.68
N VAL A 12 8.45 -1.83 10.70
CA VAL A 12 7.35 -1.43 9.80
C VAL A 12 7.80 -1.45 8.34
N ASP A 13 8.99 -0.92 8.04
CA ASP A 13 9.55 -0.94 6.68
C ASP A 13 9.73 -2.40 6.17
N ALA A 14 10.24 -3.31 7.03
CA ALA A 14 10.37 -4.72 6.70
C ALA A 14 9.02 -5.41 6.45
N MET A 15 7.98 -5.07 7.24
CA MET A 15 6.62 -5.57 7.02
C MET A 15 6.05 -5.08 5.68
N ILE A 16 6.27 -3.82 5.31
CA ILE A 16 5.83 -3.27 4.03
C ILE A 16 6.52 -4.01 2.87
N ASP A 17 7.83 -4.26 2.98
CA ASP A 17 8.59 -5.02 1.98
C ASP A 17 8.05 -6.45 1.80
N GLU A 18 7.63 -7.11 2.89
CA GLU A 18 7.01 -8.43 2.80
C GLU A 18 5.64 -8.38 2.10
N ILE A 19 4.82 -7.38 2.42
CA ILE A 19 3.50 -7.20 1.78
C ILE A 19 3.67 -6.90 0.29
N ASP A 20 4.65 -6.07 -0.07
CA ASP A 20 4.97 -5.79 -1.47
C ASP A 20 5.28 -7.07 -2.23
N ARG A 21 6.23 -7.86 -1.69
CA ARG A 21 6.70 -9.10 -2.33
C ARG A 21 5.62 -10.17 -2.44
N LYS A 22 4.79 -10.32 -1.41
CA LYS A 22 3.77 -11.40 -1.33
C LYS A 22 2.47 -11.05 -2.05
N TYR A 23 2.08 -9.78 -2.06
CA TYR A 23 0.73 -9.40 -2.49
C TYR A 23 0.73 -8.28 -3.54
N LEU A 24 1.45 -7.17 -3.33
CA LEU A 24 1.33 -6.02 -4.24
C LEU A 24 1.88 -6.32 -5.63
N ARG A 25 3.00 -7.03 -5.74
CA ARG A 25 3.58 -7.40 -7.05
C ARG A 25 2.63 -8.25 -7.89
N ASP A 26 1.89 -9.17 -7.27
CA ASP A 26 0.91 -9.99 -7.99
C ASP A 26 -0.30 -9.18 -8.44
N VAL A 27 -0.75 -8.24 -7.61
CA VAL A 27 -1.83 -7.30 -7.98
C VAL A 27 -1.38 -6.40 -9.14
N GLN A 28 -0.17 -5.83 -9.06
CA GLN A 28 0.44 -5.04 -10.13
C GLN A 28 0.57 -5.85 -11.43
N LYS A 29 1.04 -7.11 -11.35
CA LYS A 29 1.15 -8.00 -12.50
C LYS A 29 -0.21 -8.21 -13.17
N LYS A 30 -1.26 -8.49 -12.40
CA LYS A 30 -2.63 -8.65 -12.94
C LYS A 30 -3.12 -7.38 -13.62
N MET A 31 -2.87 -6.22 -13.01
CA MET A 31 -3.18 -4.91 -13.58
C MET A 31 -2.49 -4.72 -14.94
N PHE A 32 -1.18 -4.95 -15.03
CA PHE A 32 -0.45 -4.78 -16.29
C PHE A 32 -0.90 -5.76 -17.38
N VAL A 33 -1.15 -7.03 -17.01
CA VAL A 33 -1.68 -8.02 -17.97
C VAL A 33 -3.07 -7.62 -18.45
N CYS A 34 -3.93 -7.09 -17.58
CA CYS A 34 -5.25 -6.56 -17.94
C CYS A 34 -5.12 -5.39 -18.93
N SER A 35 -4.27 -4.41 -18.62
CA SER A 35 -4.03 -3.25 -19.50
C SER A 35 -3.43 -3.66 -20.85
N SER A 36 -2.54 -4.66 -20.87
CA SER A 36 -2.01 -5.21 -22.14
C SER A 36 -3.13 -5.75 -23.02
N LYS A 37 -4.06 -6.52 -22.45
CA LYS A 37 -5.20 -7.06 -23.21
C LYS A 37 -6.11 -5.96 -23.76
N CYS A 38 -6.32 -4.88 -23.00
CA CYS A 38 -7.04 -3.71 -23.51
C CYS A 38 -6.34 -3.10 -24.74
N CYS A 39 -5.01 -3.05 -24.75
CA CYS A 39 -4.22 -2.50 -25.86
C CYS A 39 -4.08 -3.45 -27.05
N ASP A 40 -4.18 -4.76 -26.83
CA ASP A 40 -4.10 -5.78 -27.87
C ASP A 40 -5.36 -5.80 -28.74
N ASP A 41 -6.51 -5.46 -28.17
CA ASP A 41 -7.77 -5.38 -28.90
C ASP A 41 -7.83 -4.16 -29.82
N LYS A 42 -7.54 -4.38 -31.11
CA LYS A 42 -7.56 -3.34 -32.15
C LYS A 42 -8.97 -2.94 -32.59
N SER A 43 -10.00 -3.60 -32.09
CA SER A 43 -11.40 -3.24 -32.36
C SER A 43 -11.92 -2.12 -31.46
N LEU A 44 -11.27 -1.91 -30.31
CA LEU A 44 -11.64 -0.86 -29.36
C LEU A 44 -11.26 0.52 -29.90
N SER A 45 -12.13 1.50 -29.65
CA SER A 45 -11.77 2.89 -29.87
C SER A 45 -10.73 3.34 -28.84
N ARG A 46 -10.06 4.46 -29.10
CA ARG A 46 -9.11 5.04 -28.15
C ARG A 46 -9.73 5.27 -26.77
N GLU A 47 -10.96 5.78 -26.72
CA GLU A 47 -11.66 6.11 -25.47
C GLU A 47 -12.06 4.84 -24.69
N ASP A 48 -12.41 3.76 -25.40
CA ASP A 48 -12.69 2.47 -24.78
C ASP A 48 -11.43 1.85 -24.17
N VAL A 49 -10.27 1.97 -24.82
CA VAL A 49 -8.98 1.51 -24.27
C VAL A 49 -8.63 2.27 -23.00
N GLU A 50 -8.76 3.60 -22.99
CA GLU A 50 -8.51 4.42 -21.81
C GLU A 50 -9.43 3.99 -20.64
N SER A 51 -10.74 3.83 -20.90
CA SER A 51 -11.69 3.31 -19.90
C SER A 51 -11.37 1.89 -19.41
N CYS A 52 -10.91 1.01 -20.31
CA CYS A 52 -10.53 -0.36 -19.97
C CYS A 52 -9.31 -0.38 -19.02
N VAL A 53 -8.29 0.41 -19.33
CA VAL A 53 -7.08 0.54 -18.49
C VAL A 53 -7.42 1.12 -17.13
N ASP A 54 -8.31 2.13 -17.06
CA ASP A 54 -8.75 2.70 -15.78
C ASP A 54 -9.48 1.69 -14.89
N ARG A 55 -10.30 0.81 -15.49
CA ARG A 55 -10.94 -0.30 -14.78
C ARG A 55 -9.89 -1.28 -14.25
N CYS A 56 -8.89 -1.64 -15.05
CA CYS A 56 -7.78 -2.50 -14.62
C CYS A 56 -7.02 -1.91 -13.42
N ASN A 57 -6.85 -0.59 -13.37
CA ASN A 57 -6.17 0.12 -12.28
C ASN A 57 -6.98 0.17 -10.97
N THR A 58 -8.30 -0.03 -11.02
CA THR A 58 -9.19 0.11 -9.86
C THR A 58 -8.82 -0.87 -8.73
N THR A 59 -8.47 -2.11 -9.07
CA THR A 59 -8.06 -3.11 -8.09
C THR A 59 -6.76 -2.71 -7.37
N MET A 60 -5.79 -2.13 -8.09
CA MET A 60 -4.54 -1.66 -7.50
C MET A 60 -4.78 -0.48 -6.57
N LYS A 61 -5.60 0.50 -7.00
CA LYS A 61 -6.00 1.65 -6.16
C LYS A 61 -6.66 1.19 -4.87
N GLY A 62 -7.55 0.19 -4.94
CA GLY A 62 -8.17 -0.41 -3.76
C GLY A 62 -7.15 -0.98 -2.77
N ALA A 63 -6.22 -1.80 -3.27
CA ALA A 63 -5.17 -2.39 -2.44
C ALA A 63 -4.25 -1.33 -1.79
N GLN A 64 -3.89 -0.28 -2.54
CA GLN A 64 -3.10 0.84 -2.03
C GLN A 64 -3.83 1.59 -0.92
N MET A 65 -5.11 1.95 -1.13
CA MET A 65 -5.91 2.64 -0.11
C MET A 65 -6.03 1.83 1.18
N THR A 66 -6.24 0.51 1.08
CA THR A 66 -6.26 -0.36 2.26
C THR A 66 -4.91 -0.35 2.98
N LEU A 67 -3.80 -0.53 2.26
CA LEU A 67 -2.48 -0.53 2.86
C LEU A 67 -2.16 0.80 3.56
N GLU A 68 -2.43 1.93 2.90
CA GLU A 68 -2.22 3.26 3.47
C GLU A 68 -3.06 3.50 4.72
N LYS A 69 -4.33 3.06 4.71
CA LYS A 69 -5.21 3.14 5.88
C LYS A 69 -4.66 2.35 7.06
N GLU A 70 -4.34 1.06 6.86
CA GLU A 70 -3.85 0.18 7.92
C GLU A 70 -2.51 0.67 8.48
N LEU A 71 -1.59 1.13 7.61
CA LEU A 71 -0.32 1.72 8.03
C LEU A 71 -0.52 3.04 8.78
N GLY A 72 -1.47 3.88 8.36
CA GLY A 72 -1.83 5.11 9.03
C GLY A 72 -2.37 4.85 10.44
N GLU A 73 -3.29 3.90 10.58
CA GLU A 73 -3.82 3.48 11.88
C GLU A 73 -2.71 2.92 12.78
N LEU A 74 -1.86 2.03 12.25
CA LEU A 74 -0.71 1.50 12.98
C LEU A 74 0.22 2.63 13.49
N GLN A 75 0.51 3.63 12.65
CA GLN A 75 1.34 4.77 13.05
C GLN A 75 0.70 5.61 14.16
N VAL A 76 -0.62 5.81 14.13
CA VAL A 76 -1.35 6.54 15.18
C VAL A 76 -1.32 5.78 16.50
N HIS A 77 -1.56 4.47 16.48
CA HIS A 77 -1.46 3.60 17.65
C HIS A 77 -0.06 3.59 18.26
N LEU A 78 0.97 3.50 17.43
CA LEU A 78 2.36 3.50 17.91
C LEU A 78 2.76 4.84 18.54
N ARG A 79 2.32 5.96 17.95
CA ARG A 79 2.54 7.30 18.53
C ARG A 79 1.84 7.46 19.87
N SER A 80 0.60 6.98 20.00
CA SER A 80 -0.16 7.11 21.25
C SER A 80 0.41 6.23 22.37
N SER A 81 0.86 5.01 22.08
CA SER A 81 1.52 4.12 23.05
C SER A 81 2.85 4.69 23.56
N ILE A 82 3.70 5.22 22.68
CA ILE A 82 4.98 5.84 23.07
C ILE A 82 4.76 7.08 23.95
N LEU A 83 3.72 7.87 23.67
CA LEU A 83 3.36 9.04 24.49
C LEU A 83 2.80 8.64 25.87
N LEU A 84 2.11 7.51 25.98
CA LEU A 84 1.61 6.98 27.26
C LEU A 84 2.76 6.46 28.14
N ASP A 85 3.74 5.76 27.57
CA ASP A 85 4.96 5.37 28.29
C ASP A 85 5.73 6.60 28.82
N MET A 86 5.74 7.71 28.08
CA MET A 86 6.33 8.98 28.57
C MET A 86 5.58 9.61 29.74
N ARG A 87 4.28 9.34 29.94
CA ARG A 87 3.55 9.79 31.15
C ARG A 87 3.91 8.95 32.38
N ILE A 88 4.25 7.69 32.20
CA ILE A 88 4.61 6.77 33.30
C ILE A 88 6.03 7.04 33.80
N VAL A 89 6.96 7.47 32.94
CA VAL A 89 8.37 7.76 33.31
C VAL A 89 8.56 9.19 33.87
N LYS A 90 7.51 10.01 33.91
CA LYS A 90 7.55 11.39 34.42
C LYS A 90 6.94 11.54 35.83
N VAL A 91 6.93 10.45 36.60
CA VAL A 91 6.61 10.40 38.04
C VAL A 91 7.86 10.01 38.82
#